data_AF-A0A7S6MDH0-F1
#
_entry.id   AF-A0A7S6MDH0-F1
#
_cell.length_a   1.000
_cell.length_b   1.000
_cell.length_c   1.000
_cell.angle_alpha   90.00
_cell.angle_beta   90.00
_cell.angle_gamma   90.00
#
_symmetry.space_group_name_H-M   'P 1'
#
loop_
_entity.id
_entity.type
_entity.pdbx_description
1 polymer ?
#
loop_
_entity_poly.entity_id
_entity_poly.type
_entity_poly.pdbx_seq_one_letter_code
_entity_poly.pdbx_strand_id
1 'polypeptide(L)'
;MSQSVLIETKPLDIDRSLLIVVGAHLRAEVFDRPVAYRLRDRIRGWIDGRTRRGEWIDVAQSGLDIMVCTDLWYLNNLDLMERPSIVIGAPGVNAASAWLAGRIPAALTLDGSLQIHLDLELTTLKSCVWGVNPSATHDALSLFERKYLDRFLLRAHGEPVEESAAP
;
A
#
# COMPACT_ATOMS: atom_id res chain seq x y z
N MET A 1 40.49 15.30 16.91
CA MET A 1 39.19 15.20 17.61
C MET A 1 38.11 15.10 16.55
N SER A 2 37.54 13.92 16.33
CA SER A 2 36.42 13.71 15.40
C SER A 2 35.14 13.75 16.22
N GLN A 3 34.26 14.72 15.97
CA GLN A 3 32.94 14.76 16.61
C GLN A 3 32.05 13.71 15.95
N SER A 4 31.64 12.71 16.74
CA SER A 4 30.60 11.77 16.36
C SER A 4 29.26 12.52 16.27
N VAL A 5 28.71 12.65 15.08
CA VAL A 5 27.35 13.17 14.87
C VAL A 5 26.38 12.06 15.27
N LEU A 6 25.71 12.22 16.42
CA LEU A 6 24.57 11.38 16.78
C LEU A 6 23.38 11.85 15.94
N ILE A 7 23.03 11.07 14.92
CA ILE A 7 21.77 11.27 14.19
C ILE A 7 20.67 10.71 15.09
N GLU A 8 19.91 11.60 15.72
CA GLU A 8 18.71 11.22 16.46
C GLU A 8 17.64 10.79 15.46
N THR A 9 17.47 9.47 15.31
CA THR A 9 16.41 8.90 14.46
C THR A 9 15.25 8.50 15.34
N LYS A 10 14.07 9.11 15.15
CA LYS A 10 12.82 8.60 15.72
C LYS A 10 12.65 7.14 15.25
N PRO A 11 12.51 6.15 16.15
CA PRO A 11 12.27 4.77 15.74
C PRO A 11 10.96 4.68 14.96
N LEU A 12 10.98 3.91 13.87
CA LEU A 12 9.80 3.65 13.06
C LEU A 12 8.89 2.68 13.83
N ASP A 13 7.62 3.06 14.00
CA ASP A 13 6.60 2.16 14.56
C ASP A 13 6.05 1.28 13.43
N ILE A 14 6.70 0.13 13.25
CA ILE A 14 6.32 -0.83 12.22
C ILE A 14 4.95 -1.42 12.55
N ASP A 15 4.64 -1.62 13.82
CA ASP A 15 3.44 -2.35 14.24
C ASP A 15 2.15 -1.67 13.79
N ARG A 16 2.19 -0.34 13.72
CA ARG A 16 1.09 0.52 13.30
C ARG A 16 1.30 1.06 11.88
N SER A 17 1.93 0.31 10.99
CA SER A 17 2.20 0.77 9.62
C SER A 17 1.31 0.12 8.56
N LEU A 18 0.97 0.91 7.54
CA LEU A 18 0.51 0.44 6.24
C LEU A 18 1.64 0.65 5.24
N LEU A 19 2.03 -0.41 4.58
CA LEU A 19 3.15 -0.40 3.65
C LEU A 19 2.66 -0.18 2.22
N ILE A 20 3.31 0.73 1.50
CA ILE A 20 3.22 0.83 0.06
C ILE A 20 4.53 0.30 -0.51
N VAL A 21 4.48 -0.86 -1.16
CA VAL A 21 5.67 -1.60 -1.57
C VAL A 21 5.91 -1.41 -3.06
N VAL A 22 7.08 -0.88 -3.42
CA VAL A 22 7.51 -0.74 -4.83
C VAL A 22 8.72 -1.61 -5.12
N GLY A 23 8.98 -1.87 -6.39
CA GLY A 23 10.17 -2.62 -6.79
C GLY A 23 11.48 -1.88 -6.51
N ALA A 24 12.57 -2.61 -6.22
CA ALA A 24 13.92 -2.04 -6.17
C ALA A 24 14.55 -1.80 -7.56
N HIS A 25 13.83 -2.12 -8.65
CA HIS A 25 14.29 -1.91 -10.02
C HIS A 25 14.32 -0.41 -10.38
N LEU A 26 15.30 0.06 -11.18
CA LEU A 26 15.41 1.47 -11.59
C LEU A 26 14.14 2.00 -12.27
N ARG A 27 13.51 1.18 -13.09
CA ARG A 27 12.19 1.48 -13.66
C ARG A 27 11.13 1.75 -12.57
N ALA A 28 11.10 0.95 -11.50
CA ALA A 28 10.14 1.19 -10.41
C ALA A 28 10.49 2.47 -9.65
N GLU A 29 11.77 2.79 -9.48
CA GLU A 29 12.22 4.06 -8.89
C GLU A 29 11.72 5.28 -9.68
N VAL A 30 11.80 5.23 -11.01
CA VAL A 30 11.40 6.35 -11.88
C VAL A 30 9.89 6.50 -12.01
N PHE A 31 9.15 5.39 -12.06
CA PHE A 31 7.73 5.43 -12.44
C PHE A 31 6.77 5.02 -11.33
N ASP A 32 7.13 4.03 -10.51
CA ASP A 32 6.21 3.43 -9.53
C ASP A 32 6.37 4.10 -8.15
N ARG A 33 7.59 4.46 -7.73
CA ARG A 33 7.84 5.16 -6.46
C ARG A 33 7.18 6.55 -6.38
N PRO A 34 7.22 7.42 -7.40
CA PRO A 34 6.52 8.71 -7.34
C PRO A 34 5.01 8.54 -7.16
N VAL A 35 4.45 7.53 -7.83
CA VAL A 35 3.03 7.17 -7.73
C VAL A 35 2.70 6.63 -6.33
N ALA A 36 3.59 5.81 -5.74
CA ALA A 36 3.48 5.35 -4.36
C ALA A 36 3.49 6.51 -3.34
N TYR A 37 4.35 7.51 -3.53
CA TYR A 37 4.35 8.70 -2.68
C TYR A 37 3.07 9.52 -2.80
N ARG A 38 2.52 9.67 -4.02
CA ARG A 38 1.21 10.30 -4.21
C ARG A 38 0.11 9.53 -3.47
N LEU A 39 0.11 8.20 -3.56
CA LEU A 39 -0.85 7.37 -2.83
C LEU A 39 -0.71 7.55 -1.31
N ARG A 40 0.53 7.56 -0.79
CA ARG A 40 0.81 7.84 0.62
C ARG A 40 0.18 9.15 1.06
N ASP A 41 0.39 10.21 0.29
CA ASP A 41 -0.11 11.55 0.64
C ASP A 41 -1.64 11.61 0.56
N ARG A 42 -2.25 10.88 -0.39
CA ARG A 42 -3.70 10.70 -0.45
C ARG A 42 -4.25 9.97 0.78
N ILE A 43 -3.63 8.86 1.19
CA ILE A 43 -4.05 8.09 2.36
C ILE A 43 -3.96 8.97 3.62
N ARG A 44 -2.85 9.71 3.79
CA ARG A 44 -2.69 10.67 4.88
C ARG A 44 -3.80 11.72 4.89
N GLY A 45 -4.10 12.34 3.75
CA GLY A 45 -5.20 13.30 3.63
C GLY A 45 -6.58 12.70 3.95
N TRP A 46 -6.80 11.42 3.63
CA TRP A 46 -8.00 10.68 3.99
C TRP A 46 -8.11 10.46 5.50
N ILE A 47 -7.02 10.05 6.17
CA ILE A 47 -6.95 9.89 7.64
C ILE A 47 -7.20 11.24 8.33
N ASP A 48 -6.51 12.30 7.88
CA ASP A 48 -6.67 13.66 8.41
C ASP A 48 -8.10 14.17 8.26
N GLY A 49 -8.75 13.82 7.15
CA GLY A 49 -10.14 14.17 6.87
C GLY A 49 -11.11 13.54 7.87
N ARG A 50 -10.95 12.25 8.17
CA ARG A 50 -11.78 11.53 9.15
C ARG A 50 -11.54 12.04 10.57
N THR A 51 -10.29 12.26 10.94
CA THR A 51 -9.90 12.82 12.24
C THR A 51 -10.55 14.19 12.45
N ARG A 52 -10.50 15.09 11.45
CA ARG A 52 -11.11 16.42 11.55
C ARG A 52 -12.64 16.38 11.68
N ARG A 53 -13.30 15.33 11.20
CA ARG A 53 -14.75 15.12 11.38
C ARG A 53 -15.09 14.47 12.72
N GLY A 54 -14.10 14.17 13.56
CA GLY A 54 -14.30 13.51 14.86
C GLY A 54 -14.69 12.04 14.73
N GLU A 55 -14.54 11.43 13.54
CA GLU A 55 -14.83 10.00 13.35
C GLU A 55 -13.80 9.14 14.07
N TRP A 56 -12.54 9.58 14.11
CA TRP A 56 -11.41 8.87 14.72
C TRP A 56 -10.77 9.70 15.84
N ILE A 57 -10.54 9.05 16.98
CA ILE A 57 -9.98 9.65 18.19
C ILE A 57 -8.45 9.59 18.09
N ASP A 58 -7.85 10.72 17.70
CA ASP A 58 -6.43 11.05 17.83
C ASP A 58 -5.44 10.31 16.90
N VAL A 59 -4.91 11.03 15.90
CA VAL A 59 -3.84 10.57 14.97
C VAL A 59 -2.60 10.10 15.72
N ALA A 60 -2.33 10.66 16.91
CA ALA A 60 -1.17 10.29 17.73
C ALA A 60 -1.33 8.94 18.44
N GLN A 61 -2.55 8.41 18.57
CA GLN A 61 -2.83 7.14 19.24
C GLN A 61 -3.47 6.07 18.33
N SER A 62 -4.09 6.46 17.21
CA SER A 62 -4.72 5.55 16.23
C SER A 62 -4.07 5.53 14.84
N GLY A 63 -3.11 6.44 14.56
CA GLY A 63 -2.64 6.69 13.20
C GLY A 63 -1.84 5.55 12.59
N LEU A 64 -2.35 4.96 11.50
CA LEU A 64 -1.57 4.12 10.59
C LEU A 64 -0.44 4.97 9.99
N ASP A 65 0.81 4.65 10.30
CA ASP A 65 1.94 5.25 9.61
C ASP A 65 2.04 4.69 8.19
N ILE A 66 2.11 5.57 7.20
CA ILE A 66 2.12 5.17 5.79
C ILE A 66 3.54 5.24 5.27
N MET A 67 4.13 4.06 5.03
CA MET A 67 5.52 3.92 4.65
C MET A 67 5.64 3.42 3.22
N VAL A 68 6.46 4.09 2.41
CA VAL A 68 6.86 3.56 1.10
C VAL A 68 8.18 2.83 1.26
N CYS A 69 8.21 1.54 0.94
CA CYS A 69 9.41 0.72 1.04
C CYS A 69 9.63 -0.10 -0.24
N THR A 70 10.82 -0.67 -0.38
CA THR A 70 11.12 -1.57 -1.50
C THR A 70 10.67 -3.00 -1.19
N ASP A 71 10.39 -3.75 -2.25
CA ASP A 71 10.17 -5.20 -2.22
C ASP A 71 11.30 -5.96 -1.52
N LEU A 72 12.55 -5.49 -1.62
CA LEU A 72 13.69 -6.06 -0.89
C LEU A 72 13.52 -5.98 0.63
N TRP A 73 13.12 -4.82 1.18
CA TRP A 73 12.87 -4.70 2.61
C TRP A 73 11.65 -5.52 3.02
N TYR A 74 10.57 -5.40 2.24
CA TYR A 74 9.32 -6.09 2.52
C TYR A 74 9.48 -7.61 2.56
N LEU A 75 10.07 -8.23 1.54
CA LEU A 75 10.17 -9.69 1.45
C LEU A 75 11.20 -10.32 2.40
N ASN A 76 12.16 -9.55 2.91
CA ASN A 76 13.21 -10.05 3.80
C ASN A 76 12.93 -9.76 5.28
N ASN A 77 11.76 -9.21 5.61
CA ASN A 77 11.37 -8.92 6.99
C ASN A 77 9.94 -9.40 7.24
N LEU A 78 9.79 -10.41 8.10
CA LEU A 78 8.48 -11.01 8.40
C LEU A 78 7.52 -10.01 9.04
N ASP A 79 7.99 -9.16 9.94
CA ASP A 79 7.16 -8.15 10.60
C ASP A 79 6.53 -7.20 9.57
N LEU A 80 7.30 -6.79 8.54
CA LEU A 80 6.79 -6.02 7.40
C LEU A 80 5.81 -6.84 6.55
N MET A 81 6.09 -8.11 6.30
CA MET A 81 5.17 -9.00 5.56
C MET A 81 3.84 -9.25 6.28
N GLU A 82 3.75 -9.04 7.59
CA GLU A 82 2.50 -9.15 8.34
C GLU A 82 1.64 -7.87 8.26
N ARG A 83 2.25 -6.72 8.04
CA ARG A 83 1.53 -5.43 8.03
C ARG A 83 0.61 -5.26 6.82
N PRO A 84 -0.52 -4.54 6.90
CA PRO A 84 -1.32 -4.21 5.72
C PRO A 84 -0.46 -3.61 4.60
N SER A 85 -0.60 -4.08 3.36
CA SER A 85 0.27 -3.64 2.27
C SER A 85 -0.42 -3.47 0.93
N ILE A 86 -0.09 -2.38 0.24
CA ILE A 86 -0.45 -2.10 -1.14
C ILE A 86 0.82 -2.18 -1.99
N VAL A 87 0.94 -3.24 -2.78
CA VAL A 87 2.11 -3.46 -3.64
C VAL A 87 1.86 -2.86 -5.02
N ILE A 88 2.79 -2.05 -5.52
CA ILE A 88 2.67 -1.33 -6.79
C ILE A 88 3.79 -1.75 -7.74
N GLY A 89 3.43 -2.09 -8.97
CA GLY A 89 4.37 -2.44 -10.04
C GLY A 89 4.30 -3.91 -10.43
N ALA A 90 4.66 -4.21 -11.69
CA ALA A 90 4.49 -5.54 -12.24
C ALA A 90 5.49 -6.58 -11.70
N PRO A 91 5.18 -7.89 -11.71
CA PRO A 91 6.09 -8.95 -11.29
C PRO A 91 7.52 -8.89 -11.85
N GLY A 92 7.69 -8.38 -13.08
CA GLY A 92 9.02 -8.22 -13.69
C GLY A 92 9.87 -7.07 -13.13
N VAL A 93 9.28 -6.17 -12.36
CA VAL A 93 9.98 -5.01 -11.75
C VAL A 93 9.79 -4.93 -10.23
N ASN A 94 8.87 -5.70 -9.66
CA ASN A 94 8.57 -5.78 -8.23
C ASN A 94 8.42 -7.26 -7.82
N ALA A 95 9.35 -7.75 -7.01
CA ALA A 95 9.37 -9.13 -6.53
C ALA A 95 8.22 -9.44 -5.57
N ALA A 96 7.73 -8.45 -4.80
CA ALA A 96 6.57 -8.64 -3.93
C ALA A 96 5.30 -8.89 -4.75
N SER A 97 5.15 -8.22 -5.90
CA SER A 97 4.07 -8.50 -6.85
C SER A 97 4.18 -9.91 -7.43
N ALA A 98 5.39 -10.34 -7.81
CA ALA A 98 5.63 -11.70 -8.29
C ALA A 98 5.29 -12.76 -7.22
N TRP A 99 5.59 -12.47 -5.96
CA TRP A 99 5.27 -13.35 -4.84
C TRP A 99 3.76 -13.40 -4.56
N LEU A 100 3.07 -12.26 -4.58
CA LEU A 100 1.64 -12.15 -4.28
C LEU A 100 0.71 -12.62 -5.40
N ALA A 101 1.07 -12.43 -6.68
CA ALA A 101 0.15 -12.65 -7.80
C ALA A 101 -0.43 -14.08 -7.89
N GLY A 102 0.27 -15.09 -7.35
CA GLY A 102 -0.23 -16.46 -7.24
C GLY A 102 -0.84 -16.84 -5.88
N ARG A 103 -0.89 -15.89 -4.93
CA ARG A 103 -1.29 -16.12 -3.52
C ARG A 103 -2.54 -15.33 -3.11
N ILE A 104 -2.84 -14.24 -3.81
CA ILE A 104 -4.05 -13.45 -3.59
C ILE A 104 -4.90 -13.44 -4.87
N PRO A 105 -6.24 -13.51 -4.73
CA PRO A 105 -7.13 -13.59 -5.89
C PRO A 105 -7.07 -12.31 -6.72
N ALA A 106 -7.31 -12.45 -8.03
CA ALA A 106 -7.48 -11.31 -8.93
C ALA A 106 -8.89 -10.72 -8.72
N ALA A 107 -8.98 -9.57 -8.07
CA ALA A 107 -10.23 -8.84 -7.89
C ALA A 107 -10.68 -8.18 -9.21
N LEU A 108 -9.72 -7.78 -10.05
CA LEU A 108 -9.99 -7.19 -11.35
C LEU A 108 -8.85 -7.49 -12.32
N THR A 109 -9.21 -7.86 -13.54
CA THR A 109 -8.32 -7.94 -14.69
C THR A 109 -9.03 -7.32 -15.88
N LEU A 110 -8.37 -6.40 -16.59
CA LEU A 110 -8.96 -5.71 -17.73
C LEU A 110 -8.12 -6.00 -18.98
N ASP A 111 -8.64 -6.88 -19.85
CA ASP A 111 -8.09 -7.25 -21.17
C ASP A 111 -6.57 -7.47 -21.20
N GLY A 112 -6.00 -8.00 -20.11
CA GLY A 112 -4.55 -8.20 -19.95
C GLY A 112 -3.72 -6.91 -19.84
N SER A 113 -4.34 -5.72 -19.86
CA SER A 113 -3.68 -4.42 -19.79
C SER A 113 -3.30 -4.01 -18.37
N LEU A 114 -4.18 -4.30 -17.41
CA LEU A 114 -3.98 -4.03 -16.00
C LEU A 114 -4.66 -5.08 -15.13
N GLN A 115 -4.18 -5.16 -13.91
CA GLN A 115 -4.65 -6.12 -12.94
C GLN A 115 -4.63 -5.53 -11.53
N ILE A 116 -5.55 -5.99 -10.69
CA ILE A 116 -5.66 -5.69 -9.26
C ILE A 116 -5.90 -7.02 -8.55
N HIS A 117 -4.95 -7.44 -7.72
CA HIS A 117 -5.16 -8.53 -6.78
C HIS A 117 -5.52 -7.95 -5.42
N LEU A 118 -6.58 -8.49 -4.83
CA LEU A 118 -7.08 -8.12 -3.52
C LEU A 118 -8.08 -9.19 -3.11
N ASP A 119 -8.04 -9.61 -1.85
CA ASP A 119 -9.14 -10.38 -1.27
C ASP A 119 -10.34 -9.45 -1.02
N LEU A 120 -11.45 -9.66 -1.72
CA LEU A 120 -12.65 -8.82 -1.62
C LEU A 120 -13.34 -8.92 -0.25
N GLU A 121 -13.11 -10.03 0.46
CA GLU A 121 -13.56 -10.23 1.84
C GLU A 121 -12.61 -9.59 2.86
N LEU A 122 -11.44 -9.10 2.41
CA LEU A 122 -10.42 -8.47 3.23
C LEU A 122 -10.02 -9.32 4.44
N THR A 123 -10.01 -10.65 4.30
CA THR A 123 -9.43 -11.58 5.29
C THR A 123 -7.91 -11.44 5.32
N THR A 124 -7.32 -11.11 4.18
CA THR A 124 -5.94 -10.66 4.08
C THR A 124 -5.88 -9.20 3.64
N LEU A 125 -5.11 -8.39 4.37
CA LEU A 125 -4.92 -6.97 4.07
C LEU A 125 -3.75 -6.74 3.11
N LYS A 126 -3.81 -7.43 1.97
CA LYS A 126 -2.77 -7.43 0.94
C LYS A 126 -3.39 -7.10 -0.41
N SER A 127 -2.80 -6.15 -1.12
CA SER A 127 -3.15 -5.90 -2.51
C SER A 127 -1.91 -5.79 -3.39
N CYS A 128 -2.09 -6.09 -4.67
CA CYS A 128 -1.09 -5.88 -5.72
C CYS A 128 -1.76 -5.14 -6.88
N VAL A 129 -1.14 -4.07 -7.38
CA VAL A 129 -1.70 -3.17 -8.40
C VAL A 129 -0.67 -2.82 -9.46
N TRP A 130 -0.95 -3.14 -10.72
CA TRP A 130 0.02 -3.06 -11.81
C TRP A 130 -0.65 -3.15 -13.17
N GLY A 131 0.03 -2.62 -14.19
CA GLY A 131 -0.32 -2.80 -15.59
C GLY A 131 0.89 -3.15 -16.43
N VAL A 132 0.66 -3.40 -17.72
CA VAL A 132 1.70 -3.81 -18.67
C VAL A 132 2.78 -2.75 -18.90
N ASN A 133 2.51 -1.50 -18.56
CA ASN A 133 3.42 -0.36 -18.69
C ASN A 133 3.18 0.68 -17.57
N PRO A 134 3.99 1.76 -17.47
CA PRO A 134 3.81 2.77 -16.42
C PRO A 134 2.43 3.44 -16.42
N SER A 135 1.91 3.80 -17.59
CA SER A 135 0.59 4.43 -17.73
C SER A 135 -0.51 3.48 -17.26
N ALA A 136 -0.48 2.22 -17.68
CA ALA A 136 -1.45 1.23 -17.26
C ALA A 136 -1.37 0.94 -15.73
N THR A 137 -0.17 1.00 -15.13
CA THR A 137 0.00 0.89 -13.67
C THR A 137 -0.64 2.07 -12.94
N HIS A 138 -0.48 3.28 -13.50
CA HIS A 138 -1.16 4.47 -12.99
C HIS A 138 -2.69 4.35 -13.07
N ASP A 139 -3.21 3.84 -14.18
CA ASP A 139 -4.65 3.64 -14.38
C ASP A 139 -5.21 2.55 -13.46
N ALA A 140 -4.46 1.45 -13.27
CA ALA A 140 -4.77 0.39 -12.32
C ALA A 140 -4.88 0.94 -10.90
N LEU A 141 -3.91 1.78 -10.50
CA LEU A 141 -3.93 2.38 -9.18
C LEU A 141 -5.08 3.37 -9.03
N SER A 142 -5.34 4.18 -10.05
CA SER A 142 -6.48 5.10 -10.03
C SER A 142 -7.81 4.35 -9.89
N LEU A 143 -7.94 3.16 -10.49
CA LEU A 143 -9.10 2.31 -10.34
C LEU A 143 -9.19 1.69 -8.94
N PHE A 144 -8.07 1.23 -8.39
CA PHE A 144 -7.97 0.75 -7.01
C PHE A 144 -8.37 1.84 -6.00
N GLU A 145 -7.84 3.06 -6.16
CA GLU A 145 -8.16 4.23 -5.34
C GLU A 145 -9.66 4.54 -5.32
N ARG A 146 -10.36 4.34 -6.45
CA ARG A 146 -11.81 4.61 -6.56
C ARG A 146 -12.67 3.48 -6.02
N LYS A 147 -12.30 2.23 -6.26
CA LYS A 147 -13.17 1.07 -5.99
C LYS A 147 -12.91 0.39 -4.64
N TYR A 148 -11.65 0.36 -4.20
CA TYR A 148 -11.23 -0.55 -3.13
C TYR A 148 -10.51 0.15 -1.97
N LEU A 149 -9.88 1.31 -2.21
CA LEU A 149 -9.04 1.95 -1.21
C LEU A 149 -9.79 2.30 0.09
N ASP A 150 -10.98 2.88 0.03
CA ASP A 150 -11.72 3.29 1.25
C ASP A 150 -12.05 2.08 2.13
N ARG A 151 -12.59 1.00 1.55
CA ARG A 151 -12.86 -0.27 2.27
C ARG A 151 -11.57 -0.90 2.83
N PHE A 152 -10.50 -0.89 2.04
CA PHE A 152 -9.20 -1.40 2.47
C PHE A 152 -8.66 -0.63 3.70
N LEU A 153 -8.72 0.70 3.66
CA LEU A 153 -8.23 1.57 4.75
C LEU A 153 -9.08 1.46 6.01
N LEU A 154 -10.42 1.37 5.87
CA LEU A 154 -11.31 1.11 6.98
C LEU A 154 -10.93 -0.19 7.69
N ARG A 155 -10.82 -1.29 6.94
CA ARG A 155 -10.44 -2.59 7.50
C ARG A 155 -9.05 -2.58 8.11
N ALA A 156 -8.09 -1.90 7.48
CA ALA A 156 -6.72 -1.76 7.99
C ALA A 156 -6.64 -0.94 9.29
N HIS A 157 -7.54 0.02 9.48
CA HIS A 157 -7.67 0.77 10.74
C HIS A 157 -8.47 0.00 11.81
N GLY A 158 -8.99 -1.19 11.49
CA GLY A 158 -9.76 -2.03 12.41
C GLY A 158 -11.27 -1.73 12.42
N GLU A 159 -11.77 -0.91 11.51
CA GLU A 159 -13.19 -0.64 11.36
C GLU A 159 -13.93 -1.80 10.67
N PRO A 160 -15.18 -2.07 11.04
CA PRO A 160 -16.03 -2.98 10.29
C PRO A 160 -16.30 -2.41 8.89
N VAL A 161 -16.27 -3.28 7.89
CA VAL A 161 -16.64 -2.94 6.52
C VAL A 161 -18.01 -3.55 6.26
N GLU A 162 -19.02 -2.72 6.00
CA GLU A 162 -20.34 -3.23 5.60
C GLU A 162 -20.22 -4.07 4.33
N GLU A 163 -20.87 -5.23 4.33
CA GLU A 163 -21.00 -6.12 3.17
C GLU A 163 -21.82 -5.40 2.08
N SER A 164 -21.14 -4.60 1.27
CA SER A 164 -21.74 -4.00 0.09
C SER A 164 -21.82 -5.08 -0.99
N ALA A 165 -23.04 -5.46 -1.37
CA ALA A 165 -23.31 -6.33 -2.51
C ALA A 165 -22.48 -5.84 -3.70
N ALA A 166 -21.50 -6.65 -4.10
CA ALA A 166 -20.65 -6.35 -5.24
C ALA A 166 -21.56 -6.04 -6.45
N PRO A 167 -21.26 -4.98 -7.23
CA PRO A 167 -21.91 -4.80 -8.53
C PRO A 167 -21.56 -5.93 -9.49
#